data_AF-A0A8T5LN24-F1
#
_entry.id   AF-A0A8T5LN24-F1
#
_cell.length_a   1.000
_cell.length_b   1.000
_cell.length_c   1.000
_cell.angle_alpha   90.00
_cell.angle_beta   90.00
_cell.angle_gamma   90.00
#
_symmetry.space_group_name_H-M   'P 1'
#
loop_
_entity.id
_entity.type
_entity.pdbx_description
1 polymer ?
#
loop_
_entity_poly.entity_id
_entity_poly.type
_entity_poly.pdbx_seq_one_letter_code
_entity_poly.pdbx_strand_id
1 'polypeptide(L)' 'MDYNKQHKITPKTIIKPIRAKEVFVKDTKHIPKSDVPALIVTLEKEMKAAADELDFETAILLRNQLDNLKKRVS' A
#
# COMPACT_ATOMS: atom_id res chain seq x y z
N MET A 1 9.41 -0.82 -35.50
CA MET A 1 10.27 0.27 -34.96
C MET A 1 10.30 1.49 -35.89
N ASP A 2 9.93 1.33 -37.17
CA ASP A 2 10.09 2.39 -38.19
C ASP A 2 9.23 3.62 -37.94
N TYR A 3 8.00 3.46 -37.44
CA TYR A 3 7.15 4.57 -37.04
C TYR A 3 7.85 5.46 -35.98
N ASN A 4 8.40 4.85 -34.93
CA ASN A 4 9.08 5.60 -33.87
C ASN A 4 10.32 6.33 -34.38
N LYS A 5 11.07 5.74 -35.33
CA LYS A 5 12.24 6.38 -35.96
C LYS A 5 11.84 7.51 -36.91
N GLN A 6 10.82 7.32 -37.74
CA GLN A 6 10.28 8.32 -38.67
C GLN A 6 9.70 9.53 -37.92
N HIS A 7 9.07 9.28 -36.77
CA HIS A 7 8.44 10.32 -35.95
C HIS A 7 9.29 10.81 -34.77
N LYS A 8 10.54 10.35 -34.64
CA LYS A 8 11.46 10.69 -33.53
C LYS A 8 10.85 10.46 -32.14
N ILE A 9 10.06 9.40 -31.99
CA ILE A 9 9.40 9.02 -30.74
C ILE A 9 10.32 8.09 -29.95
N THR A 10 10.70 8.51 -28.74
CA THR A 10 11.41 7.65 -27.78
C THR A 10 10.39 6.97 -26.86
N PRO A 11 10.31 5.63 -26.82
CA PRO A 11 9.49 4.93 -25.84
C PRO A 11 9.89 5.34 -24.42
N LYS A 12 8.92 5.76 -23.62
CA LYS A 12 9.09 6.06 -22.19
C LYS A 12 8.01 5.36 -21.39
N THR A 13 8.38 4.87 -20.21
CA THR A 13 7.42 4.29 -19.27
C THR A 13 6.52 5.40 -18.73
N ILE A 14 5.21 5.19 -18.83
CA ILE A 14 4.22 6.10 -18.26
C ILE A 14 4.22 5.88 -16.74
N ILE A 15 4.65 6.89 -15.98
CA ILE A 15 4.57 6.90 -14.51
C ILE A 15 3.46 7.87 -14.14
N LYS A 16 2.31 7.34 -13.70
CA LYS A 16 1.18 8.17 -13.23
C LYS A 16 1.32 8.45 -11.74
N PRO A 17 1.36 9.71 -11.29
CA PRO A 17 1.33 10.03 -9.88
C PRO A 17 -0.08 9.74 -9.33
N ILE A 18 -0.18 8.80 -8.41
CA ILE A 18 -1.38 8.58 -7.59
C ILE A 18 -1.41 9.65 -6.50
N ARG A 19 -2.46 10.47 -6.47
CA ARG A 19 -2.67 11.45 -5.39
C ARG A 19 -2.96 10.68 -4.10
N ALA A 20 -2.20 10.95 -3.05
CA ALA A 20 -2.48 10.39 -1.74
C ALA A 20 -3.79 10.97 -1.19
N LYS A 21 -4.78 10.12 -0.88
CA LYS A 21 -5.88 10.52 0.00
C LYS A 21 -5.34 10.60 1.43
N GLU A 22 -5.59 11.69 2.13
CA GLU A 22 -5.27 11.84 3.55
C GLU A 22 -6.21 10.94 4.36
N VAL A 23 -5.75 9.74 4.70
CA VAL A 23 -6.48 8.84 5.60
C VAL A 23 -6.07 9.16 7.03
N PHE A 24 -7.01 9.67 7.82
CA PHE A 24 -6.82 9.91 9.26
C PHE A 24 -6.63 8.56 9.98
N VAL A 25 -5.39 8.21 10.30
CA VAL A 25 -5.12 7.01 11.11
C VAL A 25 -5.31 7.36 12.59
N LYS A 26 -6.36 6.83 13.21
CA LYS A 26 -6.57 6.90 14.67
C LYS A 26 -5.55 6.02 15.41
N ASP A 27 -5.07 6.54 16.54
CA ASP A 27 -3.96 6.05 17.37
C ASP A 27 -3.95 4.54 17.65
N THR A 28 -2.91 3.83 17.18
CA THR A 28 -2.66 2.41 17.54
C THR A 28 -1.76 2.23 18.76
N LYS A 29 -1.66 3.21 19.68
CA LYS A 29 -0.57 3.37 20.69
C LYS A 29 -0.26 2.21 21.66
N HIS A 30 -1.05 1.14 21.75
CA HIS A 30 -0.93 0.13 22.84
C HIS A 30 -0.78 -1.32 22.36
N ILE A 31 0.12 -1.62 21.43
CA ILE A 31 0.39 -3.00 20.99
C ILE A 31 1.75 -3.46 21.56
N PRO A 32 1.81 -4.54 22.36
CA PRO A 32 3.05 -5.11 22.89
C PRO A 32 3.98 -5.56 21.75
N LYS A 33 5.28 -5.26 21.86
CA LYS A 33 6.29 -5.55 20.80
C LYS A 33 6.39 -7.04 20.43
N SER A 34 6.09 -7.94 21.37
CA SER A 34 6.18 -9.39 21.18
C SER A 34 5.14 -9.94 20.20
N ASP A 35 3.95 -9.31 20.12
CA ASP A 35 2.84 -9.78 19.28
C ASP A 35 2.80 -9.09 17.92
N VAL A 36 3.66 -8.09 17.71
CA VAL A 36 3.72 -7.32 16.46
C VAL A 36 3.98 -8.18 15.23
N PRO A 37 4.91 -9.16 15.24
CA PRO A 37 5.17 -10.00 14.06
C PRO A 37 3.94 -10.83 13.66
N ALA A 38 3.24 -11.42 14.64
CA ALA A 38 2.04 -12.21 14.39
C ALA A 38 0.90 -11.33 13.85
N LEU A 39 0.73 -10.13 14.43
CA LEU A 39 -0.28 -9.18 14.01
C LEU A 39 -0.04 -8.64 12.59
N ILE A 40 1.21 -8.39 12.21
CA ILE A 40 1.58 -7.99 10.83
C ILE A 40 1.13 -9.03 9.82
N VAL A 41 1.37 -10.32 10.09
CA VAL A 41 0.98 -11.42 9.18
C VAL A 41 -0.54 -11.50 9.05
N THR A 42 -1.28 -11.35 10.16
CA THR A 42 -2.74 -11.35 10.15
C THR A 42 -3.31 -10.17 9.36
N LEU A 43 -2.83 -8.94 9.63
CA LEU A 43 -3.28 -7.74 8.93
C LEU A 43 -2.94 -7.76 7.44
N GLU A 44 -1.79 -8.33 7.06
CA GLU A 44 -1.43 -8.50 5.64
C GLU A 44 -2.37 -9.48 4.92
N LYS A 45 -2.74 -10.58 5.59
CA LYS A 45 -3.71 -11.54 5.07
C LYS A 45 -5.09 -10.92 4.89
N GLU A 46 -5.56 -10.16 5.89
CA GLU A 46 -6.85 -9.45 5.83
C GLU A 46 -6.85 -8.37 4.76
N MET A 47 -5.76 -7.61 4.62
CA MET A 47 -5.61 -6.59 3.57
C MET A 47 -5.71 -7.22 2.18
N LYS A 48 -5.06 -8.37 1.99
CA LYS A 48 -5.10 -9.09 0.72
C LYS A 48 -6.48 -9.65 0.42
N ALA A 49 -7.16 -10.22 1.41
CA ALA A 49 -8.54 -10.69 1.27
C ALA A 49 -9.49 -9.55 0.88
N ALA A 50 -9.40 -8.39 1.55
CA ALA A 50 -10.20 -7.21 1.21
C ALA A 50 -9.91 -6.71 -0.22
N ALA A 51 -8.64 -6.76 -0.65
CA ALA A 51 -8.28 -6.42 -2.03
C ALA A 51 -8.84 -7.41 -3.06
N ASP A 52 -8.84 -8.71 -2.75
CA ASP A 52 -9.41 -9.77 -3.59
C ASP A 52 -10.94 -9.62 -3.70
N GLU A 53 -11.61 -9.14 -2.64
CA GLU A 53 -13.04 -8.83 -2.62
C GLU A 53 -13.40 -7.46 -3.25
N LEU A 54 -12.41 -6.72 -3.78
CA LEU A 54 -12.55 -5.37 -4.34
C LEU A 54 -12.98 -4.30 -3.31
N ASP A 55 -12.85 -4.59 -2.01
CA ASP A 55 -13.04 -3.61 -0.93
C ASP A 55 -11.75 -2.83 -0.68
N PHE A 56 -11.54 -1.81 -1.53
CA PHE A 56 -10.35 -0.98 -1.47
C PHE A 56 -10.31 -0.05 -0.27
N GLU A 57 -11.45 0.38 0.27
CA GLU A 57 -11.46 1.27 1.44
C GLU A 57 -10.93 0.54 2.68
N THR A 58 -11.35 -0.71 2.88
CA THR A 58 -10.84 -1.57 3.95
C THR A 58 -9.36 -1.94 3.72
N ALA A 59 -8.98 -2.30 2.49
CA ALA A 59 -7.59 -2.62 2.17
C ALA A 59 -6.64 -1.42 2.40
N ILE A 60 -7.07 -0.20 2.06
CA ILE A 60 -6.30 1.03 2.32
C ILE A 60 -6.13 1.26 3.83
N LEU A 61 -7.17 1.04 4.62
CA LEU A 61 -7.12 1.18 6.07
C LEU A 61 -6.14 0.19 6.70
N LEU A 62 -6.23 -1.08 6.32
CA LEU A 62 -5.32 -2.14 6.78
C LEU A 62 -3.87 -1.88 6.37
N ARG A 63 -3.64 -1.39 5.14
CA ARG A 63 -2.31 -0.96 4.69
C ARG A 63 -1.71 0.12 5.58
N ASN A 64 -2.50 1.15 5.90
CA ASN A 64 -2.04 2.25 6.74
C ASN A 64 -1.75 1.78 8.18
N GLN A 65 -2.53 0.83 8.71
CA GLN A 65 -2.24 0.22 9.99
C GLN A 65 -0.92 -0.58 9.95
N LEU A 66 -0.69 -1.36 8.90
CA LEU A 66 0.55 -2.11 8.67
C LEU A 66 1.77 -1.19 8.60
N ASP A 67 1.68 -0.07 7.87
CA ASP A 67 2.74 0.94 7.77
C ASP A 67 3.08 1.55 9.13
N ASN A 68 2.07 1.84 9.96
CA ASN A 68 2.27 2.36 11.31
C ASN A 68 2.89 1.33 12.26
N LEU A 69 2.50 0.05 12.14
CA LEU A 69 3.10 -1.04 12.91
C LEU A 69 4.56 -1.24 12.53
N LYS A 70 4.90 -1.26 11.22
CA LYS A 70 6.28 -1.38 10.73
C LYS A 70 7.17 -0.22 11.20
N LYS A 71 6.66 1.02 11.19
CA LYS A 71 7.38 2.20 11.69
C LYS A 71 7.74 2.15 13.18
N ARG A 72 7.03 1.35 13.98
CA ARG A 72 7.29 1.22 15.43
C ARG A 72 8.32 0.15 15.77
N VAL A 73 8.49 -0.83 14.87
CA VAL A 73 9.48 -1.90 15.00
C VAL A 73 10.83 -1.46 14.44
N SER A 74 10.81 -0.59 13.42
CA SER A 74 12.01 0.02 12.83
C SER A 74 12.68 1.05 13.74
#